data_AF-A0A2D3VSJ7-F1
#
_entry.id   AF-A0A2D3VSJ7-F1
#
_cell.length_a   1.000
_cell.length_b   1.000
_cell.length_c   1.000
_cell.angle_alpha   90.00
_cell.angle_beta   90.00
_cell.angle_gamma   90.00
#
_symmetry.space_group_name_H-M   'P 1'
#
loop_
_entity.id
_entity.type
_entity.pdbx_description
1 polymer ?
#
loop_
_entity_poly.entity_id
_entity_poly.type
_entity_poly.pdbx_seq_one_letter_code
_entity_poly.pdbx_strand_id
1 'polypeptide(L)'
;MFKQLSIMKKSVVISFITFLGLTLIGVYIFFSLKQIEQKYQYSQAINAKQNELNSIIIGGLLFNSASGVLYENPKSDKARKSVQSGVAQVANAIENLKNLDYNIYTQLSKEHEAFDTFAITLIESNRSLTKEDLSKRLELWRGVKFKTEEIAKEVTKASVDSKQEYAKLVSDTIIEILATISIIAILIIALNTVVLRNIIRSIFSLNDIVKEILEKDDVQARIKVKSNDEISQIEHTINSLLDNLAQKALNANAAALSAKESLEQAQKEKNINNLTLELNSLLATGAKENISEVQIGLKDNIVSLEQINEKNQDMEQTLKTLDNNTQRIINVTEQITHNANQSRQTSESLGKSMEEIGSVIALIKDISDQTNLLALNAAIEAARAGEHG
;
A
#
# COMPACT_ATOMS: atom_id res chain seq x y z
N MET A 1 -23.91 21.44 12.81
CA MET A 1 -24.57 20.75 11.68
C MET A 1 -23.59 20.38 10.55
N PHE A 2 -22.85 21.33 9.94
CA PHE A 2 -21.96 21.03 8.79
C PHE A 2 -20.81 20.04 9.05
N LYS A 3 -20.31 19.90 10.30
CA LYS A 3 -19.20 18.97 10.61
C LYS A 3 -19.54 17.50 10.36
N GLN A 4 -20.81 17.12 10.44
CA GLN A 4 -21.26 15.73 10.29
C GLN A 4 -21.75 15.38 8.88
N LEU A 5 -21.81 16.38 7.98
CA LEU A 5 -22.22 16.16 6.60
C LEU A 5 -21.05 15.63 5.78
N SER A 6 -21.38 14.75 4.82
CA SER A 6 -20.43 14.31 3.83
C SER A 6 -19.96 15.45 2.93
N ILE A 7 -18.76 15.34 2.35
CA ILE A 7 -18.21 16.31 1.40
C ILE A 7 -19.21 16.53 0.25
N MET A 8 -19.80 15.45 -0.26
CA MET A 8 -20.85 15.54 -1.28
C MET A 8 -22.06 16.33 -0.78
N LYS A 9 -22.59 16.02 0.41
CA LYS A 9 -23.73 16.75 1.00
C LYS A 9 -23.40 18.22 1.26
N LYS A 10 -22.17 18.53 1.71
CA LYS A 10 -21.68 19.90 1.90
C LYS A 10 -21.71 20.67 0.57
N SER A 11 -21.23 20.06 -0.51
CA SER A 11 -21.23 20.65 -1.87
C SER A 11 -22.65 20.90 -2.39
N VAL A 12 -23.56 19.94 -2.22
CA VAL A 12 -24.98 20.08 -2.61
C VAL A 12 -25.65 21.22 -1.83
N VAL A 13 -25.43 21.30 -0.52
CA VAL A 13 -26.01 22.38 0.31
C VAL A 13 -25.47 23.75 -0.10
N ILE A 14 -24.16 23.89 -0.35
CA ILE A 14 -23.58 25.15 -0.83
C ILE A 14 -24.18 25.53 -2.19
N SER A 15 -24.27 24.59 -3.12
CA SER A 15 -24.80 24.82 -4.47
C SER A 15 -26.27 25.24 -4.39
N PHE A 16 -27.07 24.59 -3.54
CA PHE A 16 -28.46 24.95 -3.32
C PHE A 16 -28.62 26.34 -2.70
N ILE A 17 -27.85 26.67 -1.66
CA ILE A 17 -27.88 28.00 -1.02
C ILE A 17 -27.45 29.09 -2.01
N THR A 18 -26.43 28.82 -2.82
CA THR A 18 -25.94 29.75 -3.85
C THR A 18 -27.01 29.99 -4.91
N PHE A 19 -27.61 28.92 -5.44
CA PHE A 19 -28.68 29.00 -6.43
C PHE A 19 -29.92 29.73 -5.89
N LEU A 20 -30.34 29.40 -4.67
CA LEU A 20 -31.46 30.06 -4.01
C LEU A 20 -31.18 31.55 -3.80
N GLY A 21 -29.97 31.91 -3.34
CA GLY A 21 -29.54 33.30 -3.16
C GLY A 21 -29.58 34.10 -4.48
N LEU A 22 -29.05 33.53 -5.57
CA LEU A 22 -29.10 34.16 -6.90
C LEU A 22 -30.54 34.31 -7.42
N THR A 23 -31.38 33.30 -7.17
CA THR A 23 -32.81 33.35 -7.58
C THR A 23 -33.54 34.46 -6.83
N LEU A 24 -33.33 34.58 -5.51
CA LEU A 24 -33.94 35.64 -4.70
C LEU A 24 -33.47 37.04 -5.14
N ILE A 25 -32.20 37.22 -5.49
CA ILE A 25 -31.68 38.47 -6.08
C ILE A 25 -32.42 38.76 -7.39
N GLY A 26 -32.55 37.78 -8.28
CA GLY A 26 -33.24 37.95 -9.55
C GLY A 26 -34.69 38.39 -9.39
N VAL A 27 -35.42 37.77 -8.45
CA VAL A 27 -36.81 38.14 -8.12
C VAL A 27 -36.89 39.56 -7.56
N TYR A 28 -36.00 39.93 -6.64
CA TYR A 28 -35.95 41.30 -6.09
C TYR A 28 -35.69 42.33 -7.19
N ILE A 29 -34.66 42.13 -8.03
CA ILE A 29 -34.34 43.03 -9.15
C ILE A 29 -35.53 43.18 -10.10
N PHE A 30 -36.22 42.09 -10.42
CA PHE A 30 -37.40 42.12 -11.29
C PHE A 30 -38.50 43.03 -10.73
N PHE A 31 -38.83 42.92 -9.45
CA PHE A 31 -39.83 43.78 -8.82
C PHE A 31 -39.39 45.25 -8.75
N SER A 32 -38.13 45.51 -8.43
CA SER A 32 -37.60 46.87 -8.40
C SER A 32 -37.62 47.53 -9.79
N LEU A 33 -37.28 46.79 -10.86
CA LEU A 33 -37.38 47.29 -12.23
C LEU A 33 -38.83 47.62 -12.62
N LYS A 34 -39.80 46.78 -12.21
CA LYS A 34 -41.22 47.05 -12.44
C LYS A 34 -41.69 48.33 -11.75
N GLN A 35 -41.19 48.62 -10.54
CA GLN A 35 -41.50 49.85 -9.81
C GLN A 35 -40.89 51.09 -10.50
N ILE A 36 -39.65 50.98 -10.98
CA ILE A 36 -38.98 52.03 -11.76
C ILE A 36 -39.77 52.32 -13.04
N GLU A 37 -40.19 51.27 -13.76
CA GLU A 37 -40.98 51.41 -14.98
C GLU A 37 -42.30 52.16 -14.72
N GLN A 38 -43.03 51.79 -13.67
CA GLN A 38 -44.27 52.48 -13.29
C GLN A 38 -44.03 53.97 -13.00
N LYS A 39 -42.97 54.29 -12.25
CA LYS A 39 -42.63 55.68 -11.91
C LYS A 39 -42.18 56.48 -13.14
N TYR A 40 -41.46 55.84 -14.07
CA TYR A 40 -41.08 56.41 -15.36
C TYR A 40 -42.32 56.78 -16.19
N GLN A 41 -43.25 55.85 -16.36
CA GLN A 41 -44.49 56.09 -17.10
C GLN A 41 -45.32 57.23 -16.49
N TYR A 42 -45.41 57.27 -15.15
CA TYR A 42 -46.06 58.38 -14.43
C TYR A 42 -45.39 59.74 -14.73
N SER A 43 -44.06 59.81 -14.65
CA SER A 43 -43.33 61.04 -14.97
C SER A 43 -43.48 61.47 -16.43
N GLN A 44 -43.58 60.52 -17.37
CA GLN A 44 -43.81 60.81 -18.78
C GLN A 44 -45.23 61.33 -19.03
N ALA A 45 -46.23 60.77 -18.37
CA ALA A 45 -47.61 61.22 -18.49
C ALA A 45 -47.78 62.68 -18.01
N ILE A 46 -47.12 63.08 -16.91
CA ILE A 46 -47.15 64.48 -16.45
C ILE A 46 -46.43 65.42 -17.43
N ASN A 47 -45.28 64.99 -17.96
CA ASN A 47 -44.54 65.77 -18.96
C ASN A 47 -45.37 65.99 -20.23
N ALA A 48 -46.09 64.96 -20.70
CA ALA A 48 -47.01 65.09 -21.83
C ALA A 48 -48.08 66.18 -21.59
N LYS A 49 -48.72 66.20 -20.41
CA LYS A 49 -49.69 67.25 -20.02
C LYS A 49 -49.05 68.64 -20.05
N GLN A 50 -47.83 68.76 -19.52
CA GLN A 50 -47.08 70.02 -19.52
C GLN A 50 -46.82 70.53 -20.96
N ASN A 51 -46.48 69.64 -21.89
CA ASN A 51 -46.23 69.98 -23.28
C ASN A 51 -47.49 70.46 -24.01
N GLU A 52 -48.65 69.85 -23.74
CA GLU A 52 -49.92 70.32 -24.30
C GLU A 52 -50.31 71.70 -23.75
N LEU A 53 -50.17 71.94 -22.43
CA LEU A 53 -50.42 73.25 -21.83
C LEU A 53 -49.51 74.34 -22.41
N ASN A 54 -48.22 74.04 -22.62
CA ASN A 54 -47.31 74.94 -23.31
C ASN A 54 -47.72 75.18 -24.77
N SER A 55 -48.23 74.15 -25.46
CA SER A 55 -48.70 74.26 -26.84
C SER A 55 -49.92 75.17 -26.96
N ILE A 56 -50.84 75.15 -25.99
CA ILE A 56 -51.95 76.11 -25.90
C ILE A 56 -51.41 77.55 -25.76
N ILE A 57 -50.44 77.77 -24.87
CA ILE A 57 -49.85 79.10 -24.65
C ILE A 57 -49.20 79.62 -25.95
N ILE A 58 -48.39 78.77 -26.60
CA ILE A 58 -47.69 79.12 -27.84
C ILE A 58 -48.68 79.36 -28.99
N GLY A 59 -49.63 78.46 -29.19
CA GLY A 59 -50.63 78.57 -30.26
C GLY A 59 -51.49 79.82 -30.13
N GLY A 60 -51.92 80.15 -28.91
CA GLY A 60 -52.72 81.34 -28.69
C GLY A 60 -51.91 82.65 -28.74
N LEU A 61 -50.62 82.65 -28.35
CA LEU A 61 -49.73 83.79 -28.62
C LEU A 61 -49.51 83.99 -30.12
N LEU A 62 -49.38 82.91 -30.89
CA LEU A 62 -49.23 82.96 -32.34
C LEU A 62 -50.51 83.51 -33.00
N PHE A 63 -51.68 82.99 -32.61
CA PHE A 63 -52.96 83.55 -33.02
C PHE A 63 -53.04 85.03 -32.64
N ASN A 64 -52.65 85.38 -31.41
CA ASN A 64 -52.82 86.72 -30.90
C ASN A 64 -51.89 87.75 -31.59
N SER A 65 -50.68 87.35 -31.93
CA SER A 65 -49.73 88.21 -32.66
C SER A 65 -50.12 88.33 -34.14
N ALA A 66 -50.37 87.21 -34.81
CA ALA A 66 -50.68 87.17 -36.24
C ALA A 66 -51.98 87.88 -36.60
N SER A 67 -52.98 87.80 -35.72
CA SER A 67 -54.24 88.51 -35.91
C SER A 67 -54.09 90.04 -35.74
N GLY A 68 -53.13 90.51 -34.94
CA GLY A 68 -52.77 91.94 -34.90
C GLY A 68 -52.19 92.40 -36.24
N VAL A 69 -51.29 91.59 -36.82
CA VAL A 69 -50.75 91.84 -38.17
C VAL A 69 -51.84 91.83 -39.23
N LEU A 70 -52.83 90.94 -39.12
CA LEU A 70 -53.95 90.86 -40.06
C LEU A 70 -54.88 92.09 -39.99
N TYR A 71 -54.96 92.76 -38.84
CA TYR A 71 -55.68 94.03 -38.70
C TYR A 71 -54.98 95.16 -39.45
N GLU A 72 -53.65 95.25 -39.35
CA GLU A 72 -52.86 96.27 -40.05
C GLU A 72 -52.73 95.96 -41.55
N ASN A 73 -52.65 94.68 -41.91
CA ASN A 73 -52.52 94.22 -43.29
C ASN A 73 -53.47 93.04 -43.57
N PRO A 74 -54.75 93.32 -43.93
CA PRO A 74 -55.77 92.30 -44.17
C PRO A 74 -55.48 91.32 -45.32
N LYS A 75 -54.56 91.69 -46.23
CA LYS A 75 -54.17 90.87 -47.38
C LYS A 75 -52.97 89.96 -47.11
N SER A 76 -52.43 89.96 -45.88
CA SER A 76 -51.27 89.13 -45.53
C SER A 76 -51.64 87.65 -45.41
N ASP A 77 -51.31 86.86 -46.43
CA ASP A 77 -51.52 85.41 -46.42
C ASP A 77 -50.70 84.70 -45.35
N LYS A 78 -49.49 85.20 -45.07
CA LYS A 78 -48.65 84.68 -43.99
C LYS A 78 -49.33 84.86 -42.63
N ALA A 79 -49.88 86.06 -42.37
CA ALA A 79 -50.62 86.31 -41.13
C ALA A 79 -51.85 85.41 -41.03
N ARG A 80 -52.62 85.26 -42.11
CA ARG A 80 -53.80 84.37 -42.14
C ARG A 80 -53.43 82.91 -41.82
N LYS A 81 -52.37 82.38 -42.42
CA LYS A 81 -51.85 81.03 -42.12
C LYS A 81 -51.36 80.90 -40.68
N SER A 82 -50.69 81.90 -40.13
CA SER A 82 -50.25 81.90 -38.74
C SER A 82 -51.42 81.94 -37.75
N VAL A 83 -52.48 82.71 -38.05
CA VAL A 83 -53.72 82.70 -37.27
C VAL A 83 -54.35 81.30 -37.28
N GLN A 84 -54.52 80.70 -38.47
CA GLN A 84 -55.06 79.33 -38.60
C GLN A 84 -54.21 78.29 -37.86
N SER A 85 -52.89 78.36 -38.00
CA SER A 85 -51.95 77.47 -37.31
C SER A 85 -52.03 77.61 -35.80
N GLY A 86 -52.16 78.85 -35.28
CA GLY A 86 -52.27 79.10 -33.85
C GLY A 86 -53.55 78.53 -33.27
N VAL A 87 -54.69 78.72 -33.95
CA VAL A 87 -55.98 78.14 -33.55
C VAL A 87 -55.93 76.62 -33.59
N ALA A 88 -55.43 76.04 -34.68
CA ALA A 88 -55.31 74.58 -34.79
C ALA A 88 -54.39 73.98 -33.71
N GLN A 89 -53.31 74.68 -33.35
CA GLN A 89 -52.42 74.24 -32.27
C GLN A 89 -53.11 74.26 -30.92
N VAL A 90 -53.89 75.29 -30.60
CA VAL A 90 -54.69 75.36 -29.36
C VAL A 90 -55.72 74.23 -29.34
N ALA A 91 -56.52 74.09 -30.40
CA ALA A 91 -57.58 73.09 -30.48
C ALA A 91 -57.03 71.65 -30.35
N ASN A 92 -55.95 71.34 -31.08
CA ASN A 92 -55.32 70.02 -31.00
C ASN A 92 -54.76 69.73 -29.61
N ALA A 93 -54.11 70.71 -28.98
CA ALA A 93 -53.55 70.53 -27.65
C ALA A 93 -54.62 70.29 -26.59
N ILE A 94 -55.77 70.93 -26.73
CA ILE A 94 -56.93 70.74 -25.85
C ILE A 94 -57.57 69.37 -26.05
N GLU A 95 -57.73 68.92 -27.30
CA GLU A 95 -58.24 67.57 -27.56
C GLU A 95 -57.27 66.48 -27.09
N ASN A 96 -55.95 66.72 -27.19
CA ASN A 96 -54.95 65.84 -26.59
C ASN A 96 -55.09 65.79 -25.06
N LEU A 97 -55.29 66.94 -24.40
CA LEU A 97 -55.52 66.99 -22.95
C LEU A 97 -56.75 66.22 -22.51
N LYS A 98 -57.81 66.18 -23.31
CA LYS A 98 -59.00 65.38 -23.00
C LYS A 98 -58.68 63.89 -22.81
N ASN A 99 -57.73 63.38 -23.59
CA ASN A 99 -57.27 61.98 -23.49
C ASN A 99 -56.22 61.78 -22.39
N LEU A 100 -55.37 62.78 -22.15
CA LEU A 100 -54.28 62.70 -21.16
C LEU A 100 -54.73 63.00 -19.72
N ASP A 101 -55.65 63.94 -19.54
CA ASP A 101 -56.19 64.39 -18.27
C ASP A 101 -57.53 65.11 -18.47
N TYR A 102 -58.61 64.35 -18.36
CA TYR A 102 -59.96 64.88 -18.54
C TYR A 102 -60.30 66.02 -17.56
N ASN A 103 -59.73 66.03 -16.35
CA ASN A 103 -59.97 67.09 -15.38
C ASN A 103 -59.37 68.42 -15.87
N ILE A 104 -58.10 68.41 -16.31
CA ILE A 104 -57.46 69.60 -16.90
C ILE A 104 -58.26 70.10 -18.11
N TYR A 105 -58.70 69.19 -18.98
CA TYR A 105 -59.56 69.52 -20.12
C TYR A 105 -60.84 70.25 -19.68
N THR A 106 -61.58 69.71 -18.70
CA THR A 106 -62.82 70.34 -18.23
C THR A 106 -62.58 71.71 -17.61
N GLN A 107 -61.45 71.94 -16.93
CA GLN A 107 -61.10 73.25 -16.35
C GLN A 107 -60.79 74.31 -17.41
N LEU A 108 -60.45 73.92 -18.63
CA LEU A 108 -60.19 74.82 -19.75
C LEU A 108 -61.38 74.95 -20.71
N SER A 109 -62.32 73.99 -20.67
CA SER A 109 -63.44 73.83 -21.63
C SER A 109 -64.17 75.15 -21.94
N LYS A 110 -64.63 75.82 -20.89
CA LYS A 110 -65.42 77.04 -20.99
C LYS A 110 -64.65 78.18 -21.66
N GLU A 111 -63.42 78.43 -21.23
CA GLU A 111 -62.59 79.52 -21.76
C GLU A 111 -62.17 79.25 -23.20
N HIS A 112 -61.82 78.01 -23.54
CA HIS A 112 -61.36 77.69 -24.89
C HIS A 112 -62.50 77.59 -25.90
N GLU A 113 -63.68 77.07 -25.56
CA GLU A 113 -64.81 76.99 -26.50
C GLU A 113 -65.23 78.37 -27.01
N ALA A 114 -65.26 79.36 -26.11
CA ALA A 114 -65.53 80.75 -26.46
C ALA A 114 -64.42 81.34 -27.35
N PHE A 115 -63.16 81.03 -27.06
CA PHE A 115 -62.01 81.43 -27.86
C PHE A 115 -62.04 80.80 -29.26
N ASP A 116 -62.24 79.48 -29.36
CA ASP A 116 -62.24 78.72 -30.61
C ASP A 116 -63.38 79.16 -31.51
N THR A 117 -64.60 79.29 -30.96
CA THR A 117 -65.77 79.77 -31.70
C THR A 117 -65.51 81.14 -32.33
N PHE A 118 -64.98 82.07 -31.53
CA PHE A 118 -64.64 83.40 -32.02
C PHE A 118 -63.51 83.35 -33.04
N ALA A 119 -62.44 82.60 -32.77
CA ALA A 119 -61.25 82.53 -33.61
C ALA A 119 -61.55 81.90 -34.98
N ILE A 120 -62.36 80.84 -35.02
CA ILE A 120 -62.84 80.19 -36.26
C ILE A 120 -63.72 81.16 -37.04
N THR A 121 -64.71 81.79 -36.40
CA THR A 121 -65.57 82.80 -37.05
C THR A 121 -64.75 83.95 -37.63
N LEU A 122 -63.71 84.39 -36.91
CA LEU A 122 -62.80 85.43 -37.36
C LEU A 122 -62.05 85.04 -38.63
N ILE A 123 -61.55 83.80 -38.69
CA ILE A 123 -60.86 83.24 -39.85
C ILE A 123 -61.81 83.09 -41.05
N GLU A 124 -63.01 82.54 -40.81
CA GLU A 124 -63.99 82.21 -41.86
C GLU A 124 -64.65 83.45 -42.47
N SER A 125 -64.86 84.51 -41.67
CA SER A 125 -65.49 85.74 -42.14
C SER A 125 -64.73 86.44 -43.27
N ASN A 126 -63.42 86.17 -43.40
CA ASN A 126 -62.51 86.70 -44.42
C ASN A 126 -62.65 88.22 -44.69
N ARG A 127 -63.07 88.97 -43.66
CA ARG A 127 -63.25 90.42 -43.70
C ARG A 127 -62.07 91.12 -43.02
N SER A 128 -61.95 92.42 -43.26
CA SER A 128 -61.03 93.25 -42.49
C SER A 128 -61.43 93.24 -41.01
N LEU A 129 -60.43 93.08 -40.14
CA LEU A 129 -60.62 93.11 -38.70
C LEU A 129 -60.93 94.54 -38.23
N THR A 130 -61.81 94.64 -37.25
CA THR A 130 -62.18 95.90 -36.58
C THR A 130 -61.46 96.03 -35.24
N LYS A 131 -61.53 97.23 -34.64
CA LYS A 131 -61.03 97.45 -33.27
C LYS A 131 -61.80 96.61 -32.23
N GLU A 132 -63.08 96.36 -32.49
CA GLU A 132 -63.91 95.50 -31.64
C GLU A 132 -63.41 94.05 -31.69
N ASP A 133 -63.09 93.54 -32.89
CA ASP A 133 -62.49 92.20 -33.05
C ASP A 133 -61.18 92.08 -32.28
N LEU A 134 -60.30 93.08 -32.40
CA LEU A 134 -59.04 93.10 -31.65
C LEU A 134 -59.26 93.05 -30.13
N SER A 135 -60.26 93.80 -29.65
CA SER A 135 -60.57 93.88 -28.22
C SER A 135 -61.16 92.57 -27.72
N LYS A 136 -62.14 92.00 -28.45
CA LYS A 136 -62.80 90.74 -28.08
C LYS A 136 -61.85 89.56 -28.14
N ARG A 137 -61.01 89.50 -29.17
CA ARG A 137 -59.95 88.51 -29.31
C ARG A 137 -58.99 88.50 -28.14
N LEU A 138 -58.54 89.70 -27.74
CA LEU A 138 -57.60 89.85 -26.63
C LEU A 138 -58.23 89.46 -25.29
N GLU A 139 -59.51 89.79 -25.09
CA GLU A 139 -60.29 89.37 -23.92
C GLU A 139 -60.38 87.84 -23.82
N LEU A 140 -60.83 87.18 -24.89
CA LEU A 140 -60.97 85.71 -24.92
C LEU A 140 -59.63 85.00 -24.78
N TRP A 141 -58.60 85.48 -25.49
CA TRP A 141 -57.25 84.96 -25.37
C TRP A 141 -56.71 85.09 -23.94
N ARG A 142 -56.92 86.24 -23.27
CA ARG A 142 -56.49 86.42 -21.88
C ARG A 142 -57.17 85.43 -20.93
N GLY A 143 -58.46 85.13 -21.13
CA GLY A 143 -59.16 84.10 -20.36
C GLY A 143 -58.48 82.74 -20.46
N VAL A 144 -58.30 82.24 -21.69
CA VAL A 144 -57.59 80.97 -21.94
C VAL A 144 -56.18 81.00 -21.40
N LYS A 145 -55.43 82.07 -21.67
CA LYS A 145 -54.04 82.23 -21.24
C LYS A 145 -53.90 82.15 -19.73
N PHE A 146 -54.63 82.96 -18.97
CA PHE A 146 -54.48 83.00 -17.52
C PHE A 146 -54.91 81.69 -16.86
N LYS A 147 -55.99 81.07 -17.35
CA LYS A 147 -56.41 79.76 -16.86
C LYS A 147 -55.38 78.66 -17.18
N THR A 148 -54.83 78.67 -18.39
CA THR A 148 -53.77 77.74 -18.80
C THR A 148 -52.49 77.96 -17.98
N GLU A 149 -52.08 79.21 -17.72
CA GLU A 149 -50.91 79.54 -16.91
C GLU A 149 -51.06 79.09 -15.45
N GLU A 150 -52.26 79.24 -14.87
CA GLU A 150 -52.59 78.73 -13.53
C GLU A 150 -52.36 77.22 -13.45
N ILE A 151 -52.97 76.45 -14.35
CA ILE A 151 -52.84 74.99 -14.40
C ILE A 151 -51.40 74.57 -14.74
N ALA A 152 -50.77 75.24 -15.71
CA ALA A 152 -49.41 74.96 -16.14
C ALA A 152 -48.40 75.15 -15.01
N LYS A 153 -48.62 76.08 -14.08
CA LYS A 153 -47.77 76.25 -12.91
C LYS A 153 -47.79 75.02 -12.01
N GLU A 154 -48.97 74.47 -11.74
CA GLU A 154 -49.13 73.25 -10.93
C GLU A 154 -48.53 72.02 -11.64
N VAL A 155 -48.85 71.85 -12.92
CA VAL A 155 -48.35 70.72 -13.73
C VAL A 155 -46.84 70.81 -13.94
N THR A 156 -46.27 72.00 -14.11
CA THR A 156 -44.82 72.19 -14.21
C THR A 156 -44.12 71.80 -12.92
N LYS A 157 -44.67 72.19 -11.77
CA LYS A 157 -44.13 71.76 -10.47
C LYS A 157 -44.20 70.23 -10.35
N ALA A 158 -45.36 69.64 -10.63
CA ALA A 158 -45.54 68.19 -10.59
C ALA A 158 -44.59 67.44 -11.56
N SER A 159 -44.30 68.01 -12.74
CA SER A 159 -43.38 67.45 -13.74
C SER A 159 -41.92 67.45 -13.24
N VAL A 160 -41.50 68.54 -12.58
CA VAL A 160 -40.17 68.64 -11.98
C VAL A 160 -40.05 67.67 -10.81
N ASP A 161 -41.03 67.67 -9.91
CA ASP A 161 -41.07 66.78 -8.74
C ASP A 161 -41.07 65.31 -9.19
N SER A 162 -41.88 64.93 -10.18
CA SER A 162 -41.93 63.55 -10.68
C SER A 162 -40.62 63.09 -11.31
N LYS A 163 -39.91 63.98 -12.02
CA LYS A 163 -38.59 63.68 -12.61
C LYS A 163 -37.54 63.48 -11.52
N GLN A 164 -37.55 64.33 -10.50
CA GLN A 164 -36.63 64.21 -9.35
C GLN A 164 -36.90 62.93 -8.56
N GLU A 165 -38.17 62.63 -8.27
CA GLU A 165 -38.56 61.40 -7.58
C GLU A 165 -38.19 60.15 -8.38
N TYR A 166 -38.36 60.17 -9.70
CA TYR A 166 -37.93 59.08 -10.58
C TYR A 166 -36.40 58.89 -10.53
N ALA A 167 -35.63 59.97 -10.71
CA ALA A 167 -34.16 59.91 -10.68
C ALA A 167 -33.65 59.41 -9.32
N LYS A 168 -34.26 59.88 -8.22
CA LYS A 168 -33.95 59.43 -6.87
C LYS A 168 -34.28 57.95 -6.68
N LEU A 169 -35.47 57.51 -7.08
CA LEU A 169 -35.87 56.10 -7.01
C LEU A 169 -34.88 55.20 -7.76
N VAL A 170 -34.46 55.59 -8.96
CA VAL A 170 -33.46 54.85 -9.75
C VAL A 170 -32.12 54.77 -8.99
N SER A 171 -31.62 55.89 -8.47
CA SER A 171 -30.36 55.93 -7.73
C SER A 171 -30.41 55.07 -6.47
N ASP A 172 -31.45 55.22 -5.65
CA ASP A 172 -31.64 54.48 -4.40
C ASP A 172 -31.74 52.97 -4.71
N THR A 173 -32.52 52.59 -5.72
CA THR A 173 -32.66 51.20 -6.16
C THR A 173 -31.32 50.60 -6.63
N ILE A 174 -30.51 51.34 -7.38
CA ILE A 174 -29.19 50.87 -7.82
C ILE A 174 -28.29 50.60 -6.60
N ILE A 175 -28.26 51.51 -5.63
CA ILE A 175 -27.47 51.35 -4.40
C ILE A 175 -27.95 50.13 -3.61
N GLU A 176 -29.27 49.97 -3.45
CA GLU A 176 -29.86 48.82 -2.76
C GLU A 176 -29.54 47.48 -3.44
N ILE A 177 -29.62 47.42 -4.78
CA ILE A 177 -29.24 46.23 -5.55
C ILE A 177 -27.76 45.91 -5.36
N LEU A 178 -26.87 46.90 -5.48
CA LEU A 178 -25.43 46.70 -5.29
C LEU A 178 -25.08 46.25 -3.88
N ALA A 179 -25.71 46.84 -2.86
CA ALA A 179 -25.54 46.44 -1.47
C ALA A 179 -26.02 45.00 -1.24
N THR A 180 -27.19 44.63 -1.78
CA THR A 180 -27.76 43.28 -1.65
C THR A 180 -26.88 42.22 -2.31
N ILE A 181 -26.40 42.48 -3.53
CA ILE A 181 -25.45 41.61 -4.24
C ILE A 181 -24.16 41.45 -3.43
N SER A 182 -23.62 42.55 -2.88
CA SER A 182 -22.38 42.52 -2.10
C SER A 182 -22.53 41.69 -0.82
N ILE A 183 -23.63 41.86 -0.09
CA ILE A 183 -23.93 41.10 1.13
C ILE A 183 -24.04 39.60 0.81
N ILE A 184 -24.79 39.23 -0.23
CA ILE A 184 -24.97 37.82 -0.61
C ILE A 184 -23.65 37.22 -1.09
N ALA A 185 -22.83 37.97 -1.85
CA ALA A 185 -21.50 37.53 -2.24
C ALA A 185 -20.60 37.27 -1.03
N ILE A 186 -20.59 38.16 -0.04
CA ILE A 186 -19.82 37.98 1.21
C ILE A 186 -20.29 36.73 1.96
N LEU A 187 -21.61 36.52 2.07
CA LEU A 187 -22.17 35.33 2.74
C LEU A 187 -21.80 34.03 2.02
N ILE A 188 -21.86 34.01 0.69
CA ILE A 188 -21.45 32.86 -0.12
C ILE A 188 -19.95 32.58 0.06
N ILE A 189 -19.10 33.62 0.00
CA ILE A 189 -17.65 33.47 0.21
C ILE A 189 -17.38 32.93 1.61
N ALA A 190 -17.96 33.51 2.65
CA ALA A 190 -17.77 33.08 4.03
C ALA A 190 -18.20 31.62 4.24
N LEU A 191 -19.36 31.23 3.70
CA LEU A 191 -19.84 29.85 3.75
C LEU A 191 -18.86 28.88 3.06
N ASN A 192 -18.39 29.23 1.86
CA ASN A 192 -17.41 28.43 1.13
C ASN A 192 -16.10 28.29 1.91
N THR A 193 -15.57 29.38 2.46
CA THR A 193 -14.33 29.37 3.26
C THR A 193 -14.46 28.46 4.49
N VAL A 194 -15.59 28.51 5.20
CA VAL A 194 -15.82 27.65 6.38
C VAL A 194 -15.84 26.17 6.00
N VAL A 195 -16.50 25.82 4.89
CA VAL A 195 -16.58 24.43 4.42
C VAL A 195 -15.24 23.94 3.89
N LEU A 196 -14.55 24.70 3.05
CA LEU A 196 -13.22 24.34 2.55
C LEU A 196 -12.23 24.15 3.70
N ARG A 197 -12.20 25.06 4.67
CA ARG A 197 -11.31 24.96 5.83
C ARG A 197 -11.56 23.70 6.65
N ASN A 198 -12.81 23.26 6.76
CA ASN A 198 -13.16 22.02 7.45
C ASN A 198 -12.61 20.80 6.71
N ILE A 199 -12.84 20.72 5.39
CA ILE A 199 -12.38 19.60 4.55
C ILE A 199 -10.85 19.53 4.52
N ILE A 200 -10.19 20.65 4.23
CA ILE A 200 -8.72 20.75 4.15
C ILE A 200 -8.08 20.33 5.47
N ARG A 201 -8.61 20.81 6.61
CA ARG A 201 -8.08 20.44 7.93
C ARG A 201 -8.19 18.94 8.21
N SER A 202 -9.28 18.30 7.83
CA SER A 202 -9.43 16.85 8.00
C SER A 202 -8.45 16.08 7.13
N ILE A 203 -8.22 16.51 5.89
CA ILE A 203 -7.24 15.89 4.98
C ILE A 203 -5.81 16.02 5.53
N PHE A 204 -5.40 17.21 5.97
CA PHE A 204 -4.06 17.39 6.56
C PHE A 204 -3.90 16.59 7.85
N SER A 205 -4.93 16.55 8.72
CA SER A 205 -4.87 15.72 9.92
C SER A 205 -4.71 14.23 9.59
N LEU A 206 -5.34 13.73 8.52
CA LEU A 206 -5.18 12.35 8.09
C LEU A 206 -3.77 12.10 7.56
N ASN A 207 -3.24 13.03 6.74
CA ASN A 207 -1.88 12.97 6.23
C ASN A 207 -0.83 12.94 7.35
N ASP A 208 -1.01 13.77 8.39
CA ASP A 208 -0.09 13.81 9.53
C ASP A 208 -0.09 12.49 10.31
N ILE A 209 -1.26 11.87 10.50
CA ILE A 209 -1.38 10.55 11.14
C ILE A 209 -0.67 9.48 10.29
N VAL A 210 -0.91 9.44 8.98
CA VAL A 210 -0.26 8.47 8.10
C VAL A 210 1.26 8.67 8.10
N LYS A 211 1.72 9.92 8.09
CA LYS A 211 3.15 10.25 8.16
C LYS A 211 3.77 9.78 9.48
N GLU A 212 3.08 9.98 10.61
CA GLU A 212 3.54 9.47 11.91
C GLU A 212 3.66 7.95 11.95
N ILE A 213 2.70 7.23 11.34
CA ILE A 213 2.73 5.77 11.22
C ILE A 213 3.95 5.32 10.40
N LEU A 214 4.22 5.99 9.29
CA LEU A 214 5.37 5.68 8.41
C LEU A 214 6.71 5.99 9.07
N GLU A 215 6.82 7.12 9.79
CA GLU A 215 8.06 7.50 10.47
C GLU A 215 8.44 6.55 11.62
N LYS A 216 7.44 5.95 12.28
CA LYS A 216 7.65 4.99 13.38
C LYS A 216 7.73 3.53 12.92
N ASP A 217 7.46 3.25 11.65
CA ASP A 217 7.29 1.89 11.11
C ASP A 217 6.28 1.05 11.92
N ASP A 218 5.28 1.72 12.50
CA ASP A 218 4.31 1.11 13.41
C ASP A 218 3.07 0.63 12.66
N VAL A 219 3.17 -0.55 12.04
CA VAL A 219 2.05 -1.18 11.33
C VAL A 219 0.89 -1.62 12.24
N GLN A 220 1.05 -1.53 13.58
CA GLN A 220 -0.01 -1.83 14.55
C GLN A 220 -0.83 -0.59 14.92
N ALA A 221 -0.36 0.61 14.59
CA ALA A 221 -1.11 1.84 14.76
C ALA A 221 -2.44 1.79 13.99
N ARG A 222 -3.48 2.44 14.51
CA ARG A 222 -4.79 2.53 13.85
C ARG A 222 -5.30 3.96 13.84
N ILE A 223 -5.89 4.36 12.72
CA ILE A 223 -6.50 5.67 12.54
C ILE A 223 -7.87 5.66 13.20
N LYS A 224 -8.07 6.55 14.18
CA LYS A 224 -9.38 6.72 14.83
C LYS A 224 -10.36 7.35 13.87
N VAL A 225 -11.42 6.62 13.52
CA VAL A 225 -12.50 7.11 12.67
C VAL A 225 -13.31 8.18 13.40
N LYS A 226 -13.35 9.40 12.85
CA LYS A 226 -13.96 10.57 13.51
C LYS A 226 -15.18 11.13 12.79
N SER A 227 -15.39 10.77 11.53
CA SER A 227 -16.51 11.24 10.71
C SER A 227 -17.36 10.07 10.21
N ASN A 228 -18.52 10.39 9.62
CA ASN A 228 -19.36 9.44 8.87
C ASN A 228 -19.46 9.93 7.41
N ASP A 229 -18.33 10.32 6.84
CA ASP A 229 -18.24 10.87 5.48
C ASP A 229 -17.19 10.15 4.62
N GLU A 230 -16.91 10.67 3.44
CA GLU A 230 -15.92 10.12 2.51
C GLU A 230 -14.52 10.05 3.15
N ILE A 231 -14.20 10.90 4.14
CA ILE A 231 -12.94 10.79 4.90
C ILE A 231 -12.93 9.52 5.76
N SER A 232 -14.05 9.17 6.40
CA SER A 232 -14.15 7.93 7.19
C SER A 232 -13.95 6.67 6.36
N GLN A 233 -14.38 6.69 5.08
CA GLN A 233 -14.14 5.58 4.16
C GLN A 233 -12.64 5.43 3.85
N ILE A 234 -11.92 6.54 3.71
CA ILE A 234 -10.45 6.53 3.56
C ILE A 234 -9.79 6.01 4.85
N GLU A 235 -10.23 6.48 6.02
CA GLU A 235 -9.73 6.01 7.33
C GLU A 235 -9.89 4.49 7.48
N HIS A 236 -11.06 3.93 7.13
CA HIS A 236 -11.32 2.49 7.13
C HIS A 236 -10.44 1.72 6.11
N THR A 237 -10.25 2.28 4.92
CA THR A 237 -9.41 1.67 3.88
C THR A 237 -7.95 1.59 4.33
N ILE A 238 -7.44 2.66 4.96
CA ILE A 238 -6.08 2.68 5.51
C ILE A 238 -5.95 1.67 6.65
N ASN A 239 -6.91 1.59 7.58
CA ASN A 239 -6.87 0.58 8.64
C ASN A 239 -6.84 -0.86 8.07
N SER A 240 -7.63 -1.14 7.03
CA SER A 240 -7.62 -2.45 6.35
C SER A 240 -6.27 -2.74 5.67
N LEU A 241 -5.60 -1.72 5.12
CA LEU A 241 -4.24 -1.85 4.59
C LEU A 241 -3.24 -2.19 5.71
N LEU A 242 -3.34 -1.50 6.86
CA LEU A 242 -2.47 -1.74 8.02
C LEU A 242 -2.68 -3.15 8.60
N ASP A 243 -3.92 -3.64 8.65
CA ASP A 243 -4.22 -5.03 9.05
C ASP A 243 -3.52 -6.05 8.13
N ASN A 244 -3.58 -5.83 6.82
CA ASN A 244 -2.90 -6.69 5.83
C ASN A 244 -1.37 -6.63 5.95
N LEU A 245 -0.80 -5.45 6.19
CA LEU A 245 0.65 -5.28 6.39
C LEU A 245 1.11 -5.96 7.68
N ALA A 246 0.38 -5.80 8.78
CA ALA A 246 0.65 -6.46 10.04
C ALA A 246 0.64 -7.99 9.88
N GLN A 247 -0.36 -8.54 9.18
CA GLN A 247 -0.43 -9.98 8.92
C GLN A 247 0.75 -10.47 8.06
N LYS A 248 1.14 -9.72 7.02
CA LYS A 248 2.30 -10.07 6.18
C LYS A 248 3.61 -10.03 6.98
N ALA A 249 3.78 -9.04 7.86
CA ALA A 249 4.95 -8.95 8.73
C ALA A 249 5.03 -10.14 9.70
N LEU A 250 3.90 -10.54 10.30
CA LEU A 250 3.83 -11.74 11.14
C LEU A 250 4.22 -13.00 10.37
N ASN A 251 3.69 -13.20 9.17
CA ASN A 251 4.01 -14.35 8.32
C ASN A 251 5.50 -14.36 7.91
N ALA A 252 6.06 -13.20 7.57
CA ALA A 252 7.48 -13.07 7.23
C ALA A 252 8.38 -13.40 8.44
N ASN A 253 8.02 -12.94 9.64
CA ASN A 253 8.76 -13.27 10.86
C ASN A 253 8.72 -14.78 11.18
N ALA A 254 7.55 -15.41 11.03
CA ALA A 254 7.42 -16.86 11.19
C ALA A 254 8.26 -17.65 10.17
N ALA A 255 8.27 -17.21 8.91
CA ALA A 255 9.12 -17.81 7.87
C ALA A 255 10.62 -17.64 8.18
N ALA A 256 11.03 -16.46 8.67
CA ALA A 256 12.42 -16.20 9.05
C ALA A 256 12.87 -17.09 10.24
N LEU A 257 12.01 -17.28 11.24
CA LEU A 257 12.24 -18.19 12.35
C LEU A 257 12.40 -19.64 11.86
N SER A 258 11.50 -20.13 11.01
CA SER A 258 11.60 -21.48 10.45
C SER A 258 12.85 -21.68 9.60
N ALA A 259 13.24 -20.67 8.80
CA ALA A 259 14.48 -20.70 8.02
C ALA A 259 15.73 -20.76 8.92
N LYS A 260 15.73 -20.05 10.05
CA LYS A 260 16.80 -20.10 11.04
C LYS A 260 16.93 -21.50 11.65
N GLU A 261 15.82 -22.13 12.04
CA GLU A 261 15.80 -23.49 12.58
C GLU A 261 16.33 -24.52 11.56
N SER A 262 15.93 -24.40 10.29
CA SER A 262 16.44 -25.26 9.21
C SER A 262 17.95 -25.09 8.98
N LEU A 263 18.47 -23.85 9.06
CA LEU A 263 19.90 -23.58 8.99
C LEU A 263 20.67 -24.20 10.16
N GLU A 264 20.15 -24.09 11.38
CA GLU A 264 20.76 -24.73 12.56
C GLU A 264 20.80 -26.26 12.43
N GLN A 265 19.73 -26.86 11.87
CA GLN A 265 19.70 -28.30 11.62
C GLN A 265 20.71 -28.72 10.54
N ALA A 266 20.75 -28.01 9.40
CA ALA A 266 21.72 -28.27 8.34
C ALA A 266 23.17 -28.17 8.85
N GLN A 267 23.45 -27.22 9.75
CA GLN A 267 24.77 -27.10 10.37
C GLN A 267 25.10 -28.28 11.28
N LYS A 268 24.13 -28.81 12.05
CA LYS A 268 24.31 -30.03 12.84
C LYS A 268 24.59 -31.25 11.96
N GLU A 269 23.82 -31.43 10.88
CA GLU A 269 24.02 -32.52 9.92
C GLU A 269 25.40 -32.44 9.25
N LYS A 270 25.83 -31.24 8.85
CA LYS A 270 27.19 -31.01 8.34
C LYS A 270 28.26 -31.43 9.35
N ASN A 271 28.11 -31.08 10.62
CA ASN A 271 29.06 -31.46 11.67
C ASN A 271 29.10 -32.99 11.88
N ILE A 272 27.93 -33.66 11.86
CA ILE A 272 27.83 -35.12 11.95
C ILE A 272 28.52 -35.78 10.75
N ASN A 273 28.30 -35.27 9.54
CA ASN A 273 28.96 -35.77 8.34
C ASN A 273 30.48 -35.60 8.41
N ASN A 274 30.97 -34.44 8.86
CA ASN A 274 32.40 -34.22 9.06
C ASN A 274 32.99 -35.21 10.08
N LEU A 275 32.32 -35.43 11.21
CA LEU A 275 32.75 -36.41 12.21
C LEU A 275 32.74 -37.84 11.65
N THR A 276 31.77 -38.17 10.81
CA THR A 276 31.68 -39.49 10.15
C THR A 276 32.84 -39.68 9.16
N LEU A 277 33.19 -38.65 8.40
CA LEU A 277 34.35 -38.67 7.49
C LEU A 277 35.66 -38.84 8.26
N GLU A 278 35.82 -38.12 9.38
CA GLU A 278 36.98 -38.24 10.25
C GLU A 278 37.09 -39.64 10.89
N LEU A 279 35.98 -40.18 11.39
CA LEU A 279 35.91 -41.55 11.91
C LEU A 279 36.26 -42.59 10.85
N ASN A 280 35.73 -42.46 9.63
CA ASN A 280 36.04 -43.37 8.53
C ASN A 280 37.54 -43.30 8.15
N SER A 281 38.12 -42.10 8.15
CA SER A 281 39.56 -41.91 7.91
C SER A 281 40.41 -42.59 9.00
N LEU A 282 40.03 -42.42 10.26
CA LEU A 282 40.70 -43.06 11.41
C LEU A 282 40.60 -44.58 11.32
N LEU A 283 39.41 -45.13 11.03
CA LEU A 283 39.20 -46.57 10.85
C LEU A 283 40.01 -47.13 9.69
N ALA A 284 40.04 -46.44 8.54
CA ALA A 284 40.83 -46.86 7.39
C ALA A 284 42.34 -46.86 7.70
N THR A 285 42.81 -45.86 8.45
CA THR A 285 44.21 -45.77 8.89
C THR A 285 44.56 -46.88 9.87
N GLY A 286 43.74 -47.10 10.91
CA GLY A 286 43.95 -48.20 11.87
C GLY A 286 43.85 -49.57 11.22
N ALA A 287 42.93 -49.77 10.26
CA ALA A 287 42.86 -51.02 9.49
C ALA A 287 44.14 -51.24 8.67
N LYS A 288 44.70 -50.20 8.06
CA LYS A 288 45.97 -50.27 7.32
C LYS A 288 47.14 -50.63 8.24
N GLU A 289 47.20 -50.05 9.43
CA GLU A 289 48.22 -50.36 10.44
C GLU A 289 48.12 -51.81 10.92
N ASN A 290 46.91 -52.27 11.28
CA ASN A 290 46.68 -53.66 11.69
C ASN A 290 47.05 -54.65 10.58
N ILE A 291 46.69 -54.36 9.32
CA ILE A 291 47.08 -55.20 8.18
C ILE A 291 48.61 -55.24 8.05
N SER A 292 49.29 -54.11 8.23
CA SER A 292 50.75 -54.05 8.20
C SER A 292 51.38 -54.89 9.32
N GLU A 293 50.84 -54.84 10.54
CA GLU A 293 51.31 -55.66 11.67
C GLU A 293 51.11 -57.16 11.41
N VAL A 294 49.93 -57.55 10.91
CA VAL A 294 49.65 -58.94 10.51
C VAL A 294 50.61 -59.40 9.41
N GLN A 295 50.91 -58.55 8.42
CA GLN A 295 51.89 -58.87 7.37
C GLN A 295 53.30 -59.09 7.94
N ILE A 296 53.74 -58.29 8.91
CA ILE A 296 55.02 -58.48 9.60
C ILE A 296 55.01 -59.80 10.37
N GLY A 297 53.98 -60.06 11.17
CA GLY A 297 53.86 -61.32 11.92
C GLY A 297 53.80 -62.56 11.03
N LEU A 298 53.14 -62.46 9.86
CA LEU A 298 53.15 -63.53 8.86
C LEU A 298 54.55 -63.78 8.29
N LYS A 299 55.32 -62.72 8.03
CA LYS A 299 56.71 -62.84 7.57
C LYS A 299 57.58 -63.55 8.62
N ASP A 300 57.44 -63.21 9.89
CA ASP A 300 58.17 -63.85 10.98
C ASP A 300 57.79 -65.32 11.15
N ASN A 301 56.50 -65.64 10.98
CA ASN A 301 56.02 -67.03 10.96
C ASN A 301 56.59 -67.82 9.78
N ILE A 302 56.69 -67.23 8.58
CA ILE A 302 57.31 -67.89 7.41
C ILE A 302 58.79 -68.21 7.72
N VAL A 303 59.55 -67.25 8.25
CA VAL A 303 60.95 -67.48 8.66
C VAL A 303 61.06 -68.59 9.71
N SER A 304 60.15 -68.60 10.69
CA SER A 304 60.11 -69.65 11.71
C SER A 304 59.79 -71.03 11.12
N LEU A 305 58.90 -71.10 10.14
CA LEU A 305 58.58 -72.35 9.42
C LEU A 305 59.77 -72.85 8.60
N GLU A 306 60.53 -71.96 7.95
CA GLU A 306 61.77 -72.32 7.25
C GLU A 306 62.78 -72.95 8.22
N GLN A 307 62.97 -72.35 9.40
CA GLN A 307 63.86 -72.88 10.45
C GLN A 307 63.40 -74.24 10.99
N ILE A 308 62.09 -74.43 11.17
CA ILE A 308 61.53 -75.73 11.58
C ILE A 308 61.80 -76.79 10.50
N ASN A 309 61.65 -76.43 9.24
CA ASN A 309 61.87 -77.35 8.13
C ASN A 309 63.36 -77.76 8.04
N GLU A 310 64.28 -76.83 8.24
CA GLU A 310 65.72 -77.11 8.35
C GLU A 310 66.02 -78.08 9.51
N LYS A 311 65.47 -77.82 10.71
CA LYS A 311 65.63 -78.72 11.85
C LYS A 311 65.03 -80.12 11.63
N ASN A 312 63.92 -80.21 10.89
CA ASN A 312 63.34 -81.50 10.53
C ASN A 312 64.26 -82.29 9.58
N GLN A 313 64.93 -81.63 8.65
CA GLN A 313 65.94 -82.26 7.78
C GLN A 313 67.14 -82.77 8.59
N ASP A 314 67.64 -81.97 9.53
CA ASP A 314 68.72 -82.37 10.45
C ASP A 314 68.31 -83.58 11.31
N MET A 315 67.07 -83.58 11.79
CA MET A 315 66.50 -84.70 12.56
C MET A 315 66.43 -85.97 11.69
N GLU A 316 66.00 -85.88 10.44
CA GLU A 316 65.95 -87.01 9.51
C GLU A 316 67.35 -87.64 9.31
N GLN A 317 68.38 -86.79 9.18
CA GLN A 317 69.77 -87.24 9.07
C GLN A 317 70.27 -87.91 10.36
N THR A 318 69.88 -87.36 11.52
CA THR A 318 70.18 -87.94 12.83
C THR A 318 69.53 -89.31 13.00
N LEU A 319 68.26 -89.46 12.59
CA LEU A 319 67.54 -90.74 12.62
C LEU A 319 68.20 -91.81 11.74
N LYS A 320 68.67 -91.46 10.53
CA LYS A 320 69.44 -92.37 9.67
C LYS A 320 70.74 -92.84 10.35
N THR A 321 71.39 -91.94 11.09
CA THR A 321 72.61 -92.29 11.84
C THR A 321 72.28 -93.20 13.03
N LEU A 322 71.18 -92.93 13.74
CA LEU A 322 70.71 -93.74 14.86
C LEU A 322 70.31 -95.16 14.42
N ASP A 323 69.63 -95.31 13.28
CA ASP A 323 69.26 -96.61 12.73
C ASP A 323 70.51 -97.45 12.40
N ASN A 324 71.51 -96.85 11.73
CA ASN A 324 72.80 -97.49 11.48
C ASN A 324 73.52 -97.93 12.77
N ASN A 325 73.50 -97.08 13.80
CA ASN A 325 74.08 -97.42 15.10
C ASN A 325 73.31 -98.55 15.80
N THR A 326 71.98 -98.56 15.69
CA THR A 326 71.13 -99.62 16.26
C THR A 326 71.41 -100.96 15.58
N GLN A 327 71.52 -100.99 14.25
CA GLN A 327 71.93 -102.18 13.50
C GLN A 327 73.31 -102.69 13.93
N ARG A 328 74.28 -101.79 14.15
CA ARG A 328 75.59 -102.16 14.70
C ARG A 328 75.48 -102.77 16.10
N ILE A 329 74.66 -102.19 16.99
CA ILE A 329 74.45 -102.72 18.34
C ILE A 329 73.82 -104.12 18.30
N ILE A 330 72.81 -104.35 17.44
CA ILE A 330 72.19 -105.67 17.26
C ILE A 330 73.27 -106.70 16.87
N ASN A 331 74.08 -106.37 15.86
CA ASN A 331 75.14 -107.26 15.35
C ASN A 331 76.20 -107.57 16.44
N VAL A 332 76.61 -106.56 17.22
CA VAL A 332 77.52 -106.75 18.38
C VAL A 332 76.87 -107.63 19.45
N THR A 333 75.58 -107.46 19.73
CA THR A 333 74.86 -108.24 20.74
C THR A 333 74.73 -109.71 20.33
N GLU A 334 74.49 -109.99 19.05
CA GLU A 334 74.51 -111.34 18.49
C GLU A 334 75.89 -112.00 18.63
N GLN A 335 76.97 -111.26 18.35
CA GLN A 335 78.34 -111.74 18.56
C GLN A 335 78.63 -112.05 20.04
N ILE A 336 78.22 -111.18 20.96
CA ILE A 336 78.37 -111.41 22.41
C ILE A 336 77.63 -112.68 22.82
N THR A 337 76.41 -112.88 22.33
CA THR A 337 75.58 -114.06 22.65
C THR A 337 76.23 -115.34 22.12
N HIS A 338 76.79 -115.30 20.91
CA HIS A 338 77.54 -116.41 20.33
C HIS A 338 78.77 -116.77 21.17
N ASN A 339 79.58 -115.77 21.53
CA ASN A 339 80.77 -115.95 22.38
C ASN A 339 80.41 -116.51 23.77
N ALA A 340 79.31 -116.02 24.38
CA ALA A 340 78.85 -116.52 25.67
C ALA A 340 78.44 -118.00 25.61
N ASN A 341 77.74 -118.43 24.56
CA ASN A 341 77.38 -119.84 24.35
C ASN A 341 78.62 -120.73 24.15
N GLN A 342 79.60 -120.26 23.38
CA GLN A 342 80.86 -120.98 23.17
C GLN A 342 81.66 -121.10 24.48
N SER A 343 81.67 -120.05 25.29
CA SER A 343 82.29 -120.07 26.62
C SER A 343 81.61 -121.07 27.55
N ARG A 344 80.27 -121.18 27.52
CA ARG A 344 79.50 -122.16 28.29
C ARG A 344 79.87 -123.61 27.91
N GLN A 345 79.93 -123.91 26.61
CA GLN A 345 80.35 -125.23 26.11
C GLN A 345 81.76 -125.59 26.57
N THR A 346 82.67 -124.61 26.57
CA THR A 346 84.05 -124.81 27.03
C THR A 346 84.10 -125.14 28.52
N SER A 347 83.32 -124.45 29.36
CA SER A 347 83.20 -124.76 30.79
C SER A 347 82.57 -126.12 31.07
N GLU A 348 81.54 -126.53 30.32
CA GLU A 348 80.95 -127.88 30.42
C GLU A 348 81.96 -128.98 30.09
N SER A 349 82.76 -128.79 29.03
CA SER A 349 83.83 -129.73 28.65
C SER A 349 84.89 -129.85 29.73
N LEU A 350 85.32 -128.72 30.30
CA LEU A 350 86.28 -128.68 31.42
C LEU A 350 85.75 -129.40 32.67
N GLY A 351 84.46 -129.23 32.99
CA GLY A 351 83.81 -129.95 34.09
C GLY A 351 83.87 -131.46 33.93
N LYS A 352 83.66 -131.95 32.70
CA LYS A 352 83.74 -133.37 32.36
C LYS A 352 85.16 -133.94 32.53
N SER A 353 86.18 -133.20 32.08
CA SER A 353 87.58 -133.59 32.27
C SER A 353 87.99 -133.66 33.75
N MET A 354 87.43 -132.81 34.61
CA MET A 354 87.69 -132.86 36.06
C MET A 354 87.08 -134.10 36.72
N GLU A 355 85.92 -134.57 36.24
CA GLU A 355 85.25 -135.78 36.71
C GLU A 355 86.04 -137.05 36.34
N GLU A 356 86.61 -137.09 35.12
CA GLU A 356 87.52 -138.15 34.67
C GLU A 356 88.79 -138.20 35.52
N ILE A 357 89.40 -137.05 35.84
CA ILE A 357 90.56 -136.98 36.74
C ILE A 357 90.22 -137.52 38.13
N GLY A 358 89.04 -137.19 38.69
CA GLY A 358 88.58 -137.72 39.96
C GLY A 358 88.46 -139.25 39.97
N SER A 359 88.02 -139.82 38.85
CA SER A 359 87.89 -141.27 38.65
C SER A 359 89.25 -141.97 38.64
N VAL A 360 90.26 -141.36 38.01
CA VAL A 360 91.65 -141.88 37.99
C VAL A 360 92.28 -141.84 39.39
N ILE A 361 92.05 -140.77 40.16
CA ILE A 361 92.56 -140.65 41.53
C ILE A 361 91.99 -141.75 42.44
N ALA A 362 90.70 -142.08 42.30
CA ALA A 362 90.07 -143.16 43.05
C ALA A 362 90.71 -144.53 42.76
N LEU A 363 90.97 -144.81 41.47
CA LEU A 363 91.65 -146.05 41.04
C LEU A 363 93.08 -146.15 41.61
N ILE A 364 93.84 -145.05 41.61
CA ILE A 364 95.19 -145.02 42.19
C ILE A 364 95.16 -145.37 43.67
N LYS A 365 94.16 -144.87 44.41
CA LYS A 365 93.98 -145.19 45.83
C LYS A 365 93.71 -146.68 46.06
N ASP A 366 92.85 -147.29 45.25
CA ASP A 366 92.54 -148.72 45.34
C ASP A 366 93.76 -149.61 45.04
N ILE A 367 94.60 -149.23 44.07
CA ILE A 367 95.86 -149.94 43.77
C ILE A 367 96.84 -149.81 44.94
N SER A 368 96.95 -148.62 45.53
CA SER A 368 97.83 -148.38 46.68
C SER A 368 97.44 -149.25 47.88
N ASP A 369 96.15 -149.39 48.15
CA ASP A 369 95.64 -150.21 49.27
C ASP A 369 95.87 -151.71 49.02
N GLN A 370 95.71 -152.22 47.79
CA GLN A 370 96.08 -153.60 47.43
C GLN A 370 97.58 -153.87 47.54
N THR A 371 98.41 -152.89 47.16
CA THR A 371 99.88 -153.03 47.19
C THR A 371 100.38 -153.09 48.64
N ASN A 372 99.79 -152.31 49.53
CA ASN A 372 100.11 -152.34 50.97
C ASN A 372 99.81 -153.72 51.60
N LEU A 373 98.71 -154.36 51.19
CA LEU A 373 98.30 -155.69 51.65
C LEU A 373 99.20 -156.82 51.12
N LEU A 374 99.63 -156.74 49.85
CA LEU A 374 100.59 -157.68 49.25
C LEU A 374 101.96 -157.61 49.92
N ALA A 375 102.43 -156.39 50.21
CA ALA A 375 103.71 -156.16 50.87
C ALA A 375 103.76 -156.76 52.28
N LEU A 376 102.66 -156.68 53.03
CA LEU A 376 102.59 -157.23 54.38
C LEU A 376 102.63 -158.76 54.38
N ASN A 377 101.90 -159.41 53.47
CA ASN A 377 101.93 -160.87 53.33
C ASN A 377 103.31 -161.37 52.88
N ALA A 378 103.99 -160.63 51.99
CA ALA A 378 105.35 -160.97 51.59
C ALA A 378 106.36 -160.88 52.76
N ALA A 379 106.21 -159.88 53.63
CA ALA A 379 107.08 -159.72 54.80
C ALA A 379 106.87 -160.82 55.87
N ILE A 380 105.64 -161.34 56.01
CA ILE A 380 105.34 -162.44 56.92
C ILE A 380 105.93 -163.77 56.40
N GLU A 381 105.80 -164.04 55.10
CA GLU A 381 106.29 -165.30 54.52
C GLU A 381 107.82 -165.38 54.44
N ALA A 382 108.50 -164.24 54.24
CA ALA A 382 109.96 -164.16 54.32
C ALA A 382 110.49 -164.49 55.74
N ALA A 383 109.81 -164.02 56.79
CA ALA A 383 110.19 -164.34 58.18
C ALA A 383 109.98 -165.82 58.55
N ARG A 384 109.15 -166.55 57.78
CA ARG A 384 108.81 -167.95 58.01
C ARG A 384 109.77 -168.94 57.35
N ALA A 385 110.56 -168.51 56.36
CA ALA A 385 111.42 -169.35 55.54
C ALA A 385 112.90 -169.44 56.00
N GLY A 386 113.34 -168.62 56.97
CA GLY A 386 114.73 -168.63 57.44
C GLY A 386 115.74 -168.34 56.32
N GLU A 387 116.98 -168.83 56.39
CA GLU A 387 118.05 -168.51 55.39
C GLU A 387 117.82 -169.04 53.96
N HIS A 388 116.65 -169.60 53.66
CA HIS A 388 116.25 -169.97 52.31
C HIS A 388 115.04 -169.18 51.77
N GLY A 389 114.57 -168.11 52.43
CA GLY A 389 113.50 -167.27 51.87
C GLY A 389 113.61 -165.78 52.16
#